data_AF-A0A1R3JSZ2-F1
#
_entry.id   AF-A0A1R3JSZ2-F1
#
_cell.length_a   1.000
_cell.length_b   1.000
_cell.length_c   1.000
_cell.angle_alpha   90.00
_cell.angle_beta   90.00
_cell.angle_gamma   90.00
#
_symmetry.space_group_name_H-M   'P 1'
#
loop_
_entity.id
_entity.type
_entity.pdbx_description
1 polymer ?
#
loop_
_entity_poly.entity_id
_entity_poly.type
_entity_poly.pdbx_seq_one_letter_code
_entity_poly.pdbx_strand_id
1 'polypeptide(L)'
;MSINSVPTKPIEGQKTGTSGLRKKALFSSLPPEDYKNGVLVLGGDGRYFNREAAQIIIKIAAGNGVGKILVGHSGQPAPESITDKIYGNTLSISEIKIAEIPDVDLSRVGVTKYGNFTVEVIDPVSDYLELMENVFDFELIRSLLSRSDFRFAFDAMHAVTGAYAKPIFVDKLGAIPDSISNGVPLEDFGHGHPDPNLT
;
A
#
# COMPACT_ATOMS: atom_id res chain seq x y z
N MET A 1 2.81 25.87 5.17
CA MET A 1 1.68 24.98 4.86
C MET A 1 0.49 25.48 5.65
N SER A 2 -0.63 25.77 4.99
CA SER A 2 -1.88 26.13 5.67
C SER A 2 -2.68 24.87 6.00
N ILE A 3 -3.41 24.88 7.11
CA ILE A 3 -4.25 23.75 7.54
C ILE A 3 -5.69 24.24 7.59
N ASN A 4 -6.56 23.53 6.88
CA ASN A 4 -7.99 23.77 6.88
C ASN A 4 -8.69 22.73 7.77
N SER A 5 -9.58 23.21 8.64
CA SER A 5 -10.53 22.36 9.36
C SER A 5 -11.80 22.23 8.53
N VAL A 6 -12.12 21.00 8.13
CA VAL A 6 -13.37 20.68 7.42
C VAL A 6 -14.33 20.02 8.40
N PRO A 7 -15.49 20.63 8.70
CA PRO A 7 -16.51 20.02 9.55
C PRO A 7 -16.97 18.66 8.99
N THR A 8 -17.16 17.68 9.86
CA THR A 8 -17.66 16.36 9.48
C THR A 8 -18.62 15.80 10.53
N LYS A 9 -19.28 14.69 10.21
CA LYS A 9 -20.09 13.91 11.15
C LYS A 9 -19.64 12.45 11.08
N PRO A 10 -19.71 11.71 12.20
CA PRO A 10 -19.49 10.27 12.19
C PRO A 10 -20.38 9.57 11.16
N ILE A 11 -19.83 8.59 10.45
CA ILE A 11 -20.58 7.76 9.51
C ILE A 11 -20.79 6.40 10.15
N GLU A 12 -22.05 6.00 10.29
CA GLU A 12 -22.42 4.70 10.86
C GLU A 12 -21.88 3.55 10.00
N GLY A 13 -21.37 2.49 10.66
CA GLY A 13 -20.91 1.28 9.97
C GLY A 13 -19.50 1.36 9.37
N GLN A 14 -18.69 2.36 9.72
CA GLN A 14 -17.25 2.42 9.41
C GLN A 14 -16.40 1.52 10.34
N LYS A 15 -16.92 0.36 10.76
CA LYS A 15 -16.18 -0.59 11.60
C LYS A 15 -15.29 -1.48 10.75
N THR A 16 -14.03 -1.57 11.13
CA THR A 16 -13.01 -2.45 10.53
C THR A 16 -13.36 -3.92 10.78
N GLY A 17 -13.18 -4.77 9.77
CA GLY A 17 -13.20 -6.22 9.94
C GLY A 17 -11.80 -6.76 10.20
N THR A 18 -11.66 -8.10 10.24
CA THR A 18 -10.37 -8.79 10.44
C THR A 18 -9.32 -8.47 9.38
N SER A 19 -9.73 -8.09 8.17
CA SER A 19 -8.85 -7.61 7.09
C SER A 19 -8.81 -6.09 6.96
N GLY A 20 -9.20 -5.33 8.00
CA GLY A 20 -9.34 -3.88 7.96
C GLY A 20 -10.69 -3.39 7.45
N LEU A 21 -10.82 -2.08 7.21
CA LEU A 21 -12.06 -1.47 6.72
C LEU A 21 -12.15 -1.63 5.19
N ARG A 22 -13.16 -2.35 4.69
CA ARG A 22 -13.48 -2.45 3.25
C ARG A 22 -14.47 -1.37 2.78
N LYS A 23 -14.42 -0.19 3.41
CA LYS A 23 -15.22 1.02 3.16
C LYS A 23 -14.35 2.26 3.40
N LYS A 24 -14.79 3.47 3.01
CA LYS A 24 -14.03 4.73 3.20
C LYS A 24 -13.58 4.88 4.67
N ALA A 25 -12.29 5.05 4.95
CA ALA A 25 -11.72 5.20 6.30
C ALA A 25 -11.14 6.61 6.50
N LEU A 26 -11.18 7.13 7.74
CA LEU A 26 -10.65 8.44 8.11
C LEU A 26 -9.42 8.31 9.02
N PHE A 27 -8.33 8.97 8.64
CA PHE A 27 -7.06 8.97 9.37
C PHE A 27 -7.11 9.73 10.71
N SER A 28 -8.08 10.62 10.93
CA SER A 28 -8.20 11.46 12.13
C SER A 28 -8.61 10.71 13.41
N SER A 29 -8.52 9.39 13.40
CA SER A 29 -8.98 8.48 14.44
C SER A 29 -7.86 7.82 15.23
N LEU A 30 -6.60 8.18 14.98
CA LEU A 30 -5.47 7.71 15.78
C LEU A 30 -5.22 8.65 16.98
N PRO A 31 -4.72 8.15 18.12
CA PRO A 31 -4.19 9.00 19.20
C PRO A 31 -2.99 9.83 18.69
N PRO A 32 -2.88 11.13 19.02
CA PRO A 32 -1.78 11.99 18.55
C PRO A 32 -0.39 11.43 18.80
N GLU A 33 -0.17 10.78 19.94
CA GLU A 33 1.08 10.13 20.32
C GLU A 33 1.53 9.02 19.37
N ASP A 34 0.60 8.39 18.65
CA ASP A 34 0.89 7.27 17.75
C ASP A 34 1.40 7.72 16.37
N TYR A 35 1.22 9.00 16.00
CA TYR A 35 1.56 9.48 14.65
C TYR A 35 2.25 10.84 14.61
N LYS A 36 2.12 11.68 15.65
CA LYS A 36 2.67 13.05 15.63
C LYS A 36 4.19 13.00 15.59
N ASN A 37 4.78 13.70 14.61
CA ASN A 37 6.20 13.63 14.26
C ASN A 37 6.71 12.21 13.88
N GLY A 38 5.81 11.22 13.81
CA GLY A 38 6.14 9.84 13.47
C GLY A 38 6.23 9.61 11.96
N VAL A 39 6.47 8.35 11.61
CA VAL A 39 6.50 7.85 10.23
C VAL A 39 5.25 7.00 9.99
N LEU A 40 4.49 7.33 8.96
CA LEU A 40 3.37 6.52 8.48
C LEU A 40 3.77 5.77 7.21
N VAL A 41 3.40 4.50 7.08
CA VAL A 41 3.52 3.76 5.81
C VAL A 41 2.13 3.64 5.20
N LEU A 42 2.00 4.10 3.95
CA LEU A 42 0.79 3.99 3.15
C LEU A 42 1.05 3.04 2.00
N GLY A 43 0.22 2.00 1.93
CA GLY A 43 0.24 1.04 0.84
C GLY A 43 -1.16 0.77 0.29
N GLY A 44 -1.21 0.14 -0.88
CA GLY A 44 -2.45 -0.26 -1.54
C GLY A 44 -2.16 -1.33 -2.58
N ASP A 45 -3.16 -2.01 -3.09
CA ASP A 45 -3.01 -3.11 -4.05
C ASP A 45 -3.17 -2.68 -5.52
N GLY A 46 -3.16 -1.37 -5.78
CA GLY A 46 -3.29 -0.80 -7.12
C GLY A 46 -4.73 -0.71 -7.68
N ARG A 47 -5.75 -1.10 -6.92
CA ARG A 47 -7.16 -0.96 -7.37
C ARG A 47 -7.58 0.48 -7.64
N TYR A 48 -8.65 0.63 -8.41
CA TYR A 48 -9.31 1.92 -8.67
C TYR A 48 -9.51 2.71 -7.36
N PHE A 49 -9.33 4.04 -7.45
CA PHE A 49 -9.42 5.01 -6.35
C PHE A 49 -8.24 5.03 -5.35
N ASN A 50 -7.28 4.09 -5.44
CA ASN A 50 -6.13 4.10 -4.52
C ASN A 50 -5.28 5.37 -4.67
N ARG A 51 -5.13 5.91 -5.89
CA ARG A 51 -4.32 7.12 -6.14
C ARG A 51 -4.97 8.35 -5.49
N GLU A 52 -6.27 8.53 -5.70
CA GLU A 52 -7.06 9.62 -5.14
C GLU A 52 -7.12 9.52 -3.61
N ALA A 53 -7.35 8.31 -3.09
CA ALA A 53 -7.33 8.06 -1.65
C ALA A 53 -5.95 8.38 -1.04
N ALA A 54 -4.85 8.04 -1.72
CA ALA A 54 -3.52 8.36 -1.25
C ALA A 54 -3.27 9.87 -1.14
N GLN A 55 -3.72 10.67 -2.12
CA GLN A 55 -3.60 12.13 -2.03
C GLN A 55 -4.38 12.69 -0.83
N ILE A 56 -5.59 12.18 -0.59
CA ILE A 56 -6.41 12.59 0.56
C ILE A 56 -5.72 12.21 1.88
N ILE A 57 -5.20 10.99 1.99
CA ILE A 57 -4.49 10.52 3.18
C ILE A 57 -3.24 11.35 3.44
N ILE A 58 -2.44 11.66 2.41
CA ILE A 58 -1.24 12.51 2.52
C ILE A 58 -1.59 13.89 3.09
N LYS A 59 -2.65 14.53 2.57
CA LYS A 59 -3.09 15.86 3.04
C LYS A 59 -3.64 15.82 4.46
N ILE A 60 -4.37 14.77 4.84
CA ILE A 60 -4.86 14.59 6.20
C ILE A 60 -3.68 14.33 7.16
N ALA A 61 -2.74 13.45 6.81
CA ALA A 61 -1.56 13.16 7.61
C ALA A 61 -0.75 14.43 7.91
N ALA A 62 -0.49 15.23 6.87
CA ALA A 62 0.16 16.53 7.00
C ALA A 62 -0.61 17.50 7.90
N GLY A 63 -1.94 17.59 7.74
CA GLY A 63 -2.80 18.47 8.54
C GLY A 63 -2.89 18.09 10.02
N ASN A 64 -2.59 16.83 10.38
CA ASN A 64 -2.62 16.35 11.75
C ASN A 64 -1.23 16.31 12.41
N GLY A 65 -0.16 16.59 11.68
CA GLY A 65 1.19 16.69 12.24
C GLY A 65 1.99 15.39 12.23
N VAL A 66 1.69 14.48 11.30
CA VAL A 66 2.62 13.40 10.92
C VAL A 66 3.94 14.03 10.46
N GLY A 67 5.08 13.45 10.81
CA GLY A 67 6.39 13.97 10.41
C GLY A 67 6.78 13.51 9.00
N LYS A 68 6.53 12.23 8.69
CA LYS A 68 6.88 11.61 7.42
C LYS A 68 5.84 10.57 7.00
N ILE A 69 5.55 10.49 5.71
CA ILE A 69 4.78 9.38 5.12
C ILE A 69 5.62 8.69 4.03
N LEU A 70 5.74 7.37 4.11
CA LEU A 70 6.27 6.51 3.06
C LEU A 70 5.08 6.02 2.22
N VAL A 71 5.12 6.24 0.91
CA VAL A 71 4.07 5.79 0.00
C VAL A 71 4.66 4.71 -0.91
N GLY A 72 4.20 3.49 -0.70
CA GLY A 72 4.54 2.33 -1.53
C GLY A 72 3.30 1.72 -2.15
N HIS A 73 3.50 0.83 -3.12
CA HIS A 73 2.43 0.11 -3.81
C HIS A 73 2.00 -1.16 -3.06
N SER A 74 2.22 -1.29 -1.75
CA SER A 74 1.85 -2.49 -1.00
C SER A 74 1.59 -2.17 0.47
N GLY A 75 0.35 -2.40 0.93
CA GLY A 75 -0.06 -2.17 2.32
C GLY A 75 -0.41 -3.48 3.00
N GLN A 76 0.01 -3.65 4.26
CA GLN A 76 -0.43 -4.75 5.10
C GLN A 76 -1.62 -4.34 5.96
N PRO A 77 -2.50 -5.29 6.36
CA PRO A 77 -3.58 -5.00 7.29
C PRO A 77 -3.03 -4.54 8.66
N ALA A 78 -3.72 -3.59 9.28
CA ALA A 78 -3.39 -3.13 10.63
C ALA A 78 -3.86 -4.14 11.70
N PRO A 79 -3.18 -4.27 12.86
CA PRO A 79 -3.61 -5.14 13.96
C PRO A 79 -4.99 -4.78 14.51
N GLU A 80 -5.77 -5.78 14.92
CA GLU A 80 -7.17 -5.62 15.37
C GLU A 80 -7.32 -4.58 16.50
N SER A 81 -6.42 -4.61 17.48
CA SER A 81 -6.39 -3.69 18.62
C SER A 81 -6.22 -2.22 18.23
N ILE A 82 -5.55 -1.94 17.11
CA ILE A 82 -5.42 -0.60 16.54
C ILE A 82 -6.70 -0.24 15.79
N THR A 83 -7.26 -1.19 15.05
CA THR A 83 -8.46 -0.95 14.25
C THR A 83 -9.72 -0.66 15.08
N ASP A 84 -9.88 -1.28 16.25
CA ASP A 84 -10.99 -0.98 17.17
C ASP A 84 -10.86 0.42 17.81
N LYS A 85 -9.63 0.83 18.14
CA LYS A 85 -9.35 2.19 18.64
C LYS A 85 -9.65 3.25 17.58
N ILE A 86 -9.23 3.00 16.34
CA ILE A 86 -9.58 3.81 15.16
C ILE A 86 -11.11 3.94 15.09
N TYR A 87 -11.85 2.83 15.09
CA TYR A 87 -13.31 2.89 15.00
C TYR A 87 -13.94 3.71 16.15
N GLY A 88 -13.55 3.45 17.39
CA GLY A 88 -14.05 4.20 18.55
C GLY A 88 -13.83 5.71 18.42
N ASN A 89 -12.64 6.11 17.96
CA ASN A 89 -12.33 7.52 17.75
C ASN A 89 -13.14 8.13 16.61
N THR A 90 -13.41 7.40 15.50
CA THR A 90 -14.23 7.91 14.40
C THR A 90 -15.64 8.34 14.82
N LEU A 91 -16.20 7.73 15.87
CA LEU A 91 -17.51 8.08 16.40
C LEU A 91 -17.55 9.45 17.11
N SER A 92 -16.38 10.03 17.39
CA SER A 92 -16.23 11.30 18.11
C SER A 92 -15.70 12.45 17.25
N ILE A 93 -15.26 12.18 16.02
CA ILE A 93 -14.66 13.20 15.14
C ILE A 93 -15.72 14.19 14.66
N SER A 94 -15.49 15.47 14.89
CA SER A 94 -16.32 16.59 14.40
C SER A 94 -15.65 17.42 13.30
N GLU A 95 -14.33 17.28 13.10
CA GLU A 95 -13.57 17.96 12.06
C GLU A 95 -12.45 17.09 11.49
N ILE A 96 -12.09 17.33 10.24
CA ILE A 96 -10.91 16.76 9.58
C ILE A 96 -9.94 17.90 9.29
N LYS A 97 -8.70 17.77 9.75
CA LYS A 97 -7.62 18.70 9.40
C LYS A 97 -6.96 18.24 8.12
N ILE A 98 -6.96 19.13 7.12
CA ILE A 98 -6.41 18.88 5.79
C ILE A 98 -5.36 19.95 5.51
N ALA A 99 -4.14 19.53 5.17
CA ALA A 99 -3.11 20.43 4.72
C ALA A 99 -3.35 20.86 3.27
N GLU A 100 -3.17 22.15 3.01
CA GLU A 100 -3.11 22.70 1.65
C GLU A 100 -1.71 22.47 1.07
N ILE A 101 -1.53 21.31 0.45
CA ILE A 101 -0.36 20.93 -0.33
C ILE A 101 -0.79 20.44 -1.72
N PRO A 102 0.04 20.66 -2.76
CA PRO A 102 -0.22 20.09 -4.08
C PRO A 102 -0.16 18.57 -4.00
N ASP A 103 -0.81 17.92 -4.97
CA ASP A 103 -0.72 16.48 -5.13
C ASP A 103 0.73 16.05 -5.37
N VAL A 104 1.10 14.94 -4.74
CA VAL A 104 2.44 14.35 -4.90
C VAL A 104 2.42 13.44 -6.12
N ASP A 105 3.45 13.53 -6.97
CA ASP A 105 3.63 12.59 -8.07
C ASP A 105 4.03 11.20 -7.53
N LEU A 106 3.05 10.32 -7.38
CA LEU A 106 3.24 8.96 -6.87
C LEU A 106 3.90 8.02 -7.90
N SER A 107 4.15 8.49 -9.13
CA SER A 107 4.83 7.69 -10.16
C SER A 107 6.36 7.78 -10.10
N ARG A 108 6.90 8.68 -9.26
CA ARG A 108 8.34 8.94 -9.18
C ARG A 108 8.85 8.71 -7.77
N VAL A 109 9.75 7.74 -7.63
CA VAL A 109 10.48 7.49 -6.39
C VAL A 109 11.28 8.74 -6.01
N GLY A 110 11.24 9.10 -4.73
CA GLY A 110 11.96 10.25 -4.21
C GLY A 110 11.29 10.92 -3.02
N VAL A 111 11.97 11.90 -2.48
CA VAL A 111 11.56 12.64 -1.29
C VAL A 111 11.04 14.02 -1.68
N THR A 112 9.80 14.31 -1.30
CA THR A 112 9.18 15.63 -1.40
C THR A 112 8.96 16.21 -0.01
N LYS A 113 9.41 17.45 0.23
CA LYS A 113 9.29 18.11 1.53
C LYS A 113 8.29 19.27 1.49
N TYR A 114 7.46 19.36 2.52
CA TYR A 114 6.52 20.44 2.75
C TYR A 114 6.69 20.99 4.17
N GLY A 115 7.67 21.89 4.36
CA GLY A 115 8.04 22.38 5.70
C GLY A 115 8.57 21.24 6.57
N ASN A 116 7.90 20.96 7.69
CA ASN A 116 8.27 19.88 8.61
C ASN A 116 7.66 18.52 8.24
N PHE A 117 6.82 18.46 7.21
CA PHE A 117 6.21 17.23 6.71
C PHE A 117 6.98 16.71 5.49
N THR A 118 7.23 15.42 5.44
CA THR A 118 7.94 14.75 4.33
C THR A 118 7.08 13.65 3.72
N VAL A 119 7.02 13.61 2.39
CA VAL A 119 6.48 12.49 1.63
C VAL A 119 7.63 11.81 0.91
N GLU A 120 7.78 10.51 1.09
CA GLU A 120 8.77 9.71 0.38
C GLU A 120 8.05 8.63 -0.40
N VAL A 121 8.12 8.71 -1.72
CA VAL A 121 7.66 7.67 -2.63
C VAL A 121 8.79 6.67 -2.74
N ILE A 122 8.53 5.42 -2.35
CA ILE A 122 9.53 4.35 -2.32
C ILE A 122 9.26 3.32 -3.42
N ASP A 123 10.30 2.57 -3.80
CA ASP A 123 10.15 1.37 -4.62
C ASP A 123 9.99 0.15 -3.71
N PRO A 124 8.75 -0.32 -3.46
CA PRO A 124 8.52 -1.46 -2.58
C PRO A 124 9.02 -2.78 -3.18
N VAL A 125 9.24 -2.84 -4.50
CA VAL A 125 9.66 -4.07 -5.18
C VAL A 125 11.13 -4.33 -4.90
N SER A 126 11.97 -3.29 -5.02
CA SER A 126 13.41 -3.40 -4.75
C SER A 126 13.68 -3.80 -3.29
N ASP A 127 13.06 -3.13 -2.32
CA ASP A 127 13.23 -3.44 -0.89
C ASP A 127 12.77 -4.86 -0.55
N TYR A 128 11.62 -5.28 -1.11
CA TYR A 128 11.10 -6.64 -0.91
C TYR A 128 12.01 -7.68 -1.54
N LEU A 129 12.53 -7.40 -2.73
CA LEU A 129 13.44 -8.31 -3.45
C LEU A 129 14.76 -8.49 -2.69
N GLU A 130 15.33 -7.43 -2.14
CA GLU A 130 16.51 -7.51 -1.27
C GLU A 130 16.22 -8.37 -0.04
N LEU A 131 15.05 -8.21 0.60
CA LEU A 131 14.65 -9.07 1.70
C LEU A 131 14.56 -10.55 1.27
N MET A 132 13.95 -10.84 0.12
CA MET A 132 13.83 -12.21 -0.40
C MET A 132 15.19 -12.84 -0.69
N GLU A 133 16.12 -12.08 -1.29
CA GLU A 133 17.50 -12.52 -1.55
C GLU A 133 18.27 -12.85 -0.27
N ASN A 134 17.96 -12.16 0.83
CA ASN A 134 18.55 -12.44 2.14
C ASN A 134 17.91 -13.64 2.85
N VAL A 135 16.62 -13.89 2.63
CA VAL A 135 15.87 -14.95 3.34
C VAL A 135 15.96 -16.30 2.63
N PHE A 136 16.04 -16.32 1.30
CA PHE A 136 16.02 -17.54 0.49
C PHE A 136 17.32 -17.76 -0.28
N ASP A 137 17.67 -19.02 -0.51
CA ASP A 137 18.79 -19.39 -1.37
C ASP A 137 18.40 -19.24 -2.86
N PHE A 138 18.71 -18.07 -3.42
CA PHE A 138 18.39 -17.75 -4.82
C PHE A 138 19.18 -18.60 -5.82
N GLU A 139 20.38 -19.06 -5.48
CA GLU A 139 21.17 -19.92 -6.35
C GLU A 139 20.56 -21.32 -6.45
N LEU A 140 20.07 -21.86 -5.34
CA LEU A 140 19.32 -23.11 -5.34
C LEU A 140 18.03 -23.02 -6.17
N ILE A 141 17.29 -21.91 -6.02
CA ILE A 141 16.06 -21.69 -6.79
C ILE A 141 16.37 -21.52 -8.29
N ARG A 142 17.38 -20.73 -8.66
CA ARG A 142 17.88 -20.62 -10.04
C ARG A 142 18.24 -21.98 -10.63
N SER A 143 18.95 -22.80 -9.85
CA SER A 143 19.32 -24.16 -10.26
C SER A 143 18.09 -25.00 -10.55
N LEU A 144 17.04 -24.94 -9.73
CA LEU A 144 15.76 -25.61 -9.98
C LEU A 144 15.09 -25.10 -11.27
N LEU A 145 14.99 -23.78 -11.46
CA LEU A 145 14.34 -23.18 -12.63
C LEU A 145 15.08 -23.43 -13.94
N SER A 146 16.40 -23.65 -13.89
CA SER A 146 17.23 -23.97 -15.06
C SER A 146 17.04 -25.40 -15.58
N ARG A 147 16.39 -26.28 -14.81
CA ARG A 147 16.23 -27.69 -15.18
C ARG A 147 15.24 -27.84 -16.33
N SER A 148 15.64 -28.61 -17.35
CA SER A 148 14.80 -28.88 -18.52
C SER A 148 13.50 -29.62 -18.19
N ASP A 149 13.48 -30.39 -17.11
CA ASP A 149 12.34 -31.18 -16.63
C ASP A 149 11.45 -30.43 -15.63
N PHE A 150 11.79 -29.19 -15.27
CA PHE A 150 10.98 -28.37 -14.37
C PHE A 150 10.19 -27.31 -15.13
N ARG A 151 8.93 -27.12 -14.76
CA ARG A 151 8.05 -26.04 -15.23
C ARG A 151 7.22 -25.55 -14.06
N PHE A 152 6.93 -24.25 -14.04
CA PHE A 152 5.96 -23.66 -13.13
C PHE A 152 5.17 -22.57 -13.85
N ALA A 153 4.02 -22.24 -13.27
CA ALA A 153 3.19 -21.12 -13.66
C ALA A 153 2.86 -20.30 -12.42
N PHE A 154 2.83 -18.99 -12.57
CA PHE A 154 2.44 -18.01 -11.57
C PHE A 154 1.40 -17.09 -12.18
N ASP A 155 0.19 -17.09 -11.63
CA ASP A 155 -0.88 -16.17 -12.03
C ASP A 155 -0.96 -15.02 -11.03
N ALA A 156 -0.70 -13.79 -11.49
CA ALA A 156 -0.81 -12.61 -10.65
C ALA A 156 -2.24 -12.05 -10.58
N MET A 157 -3.19 -12.58 -11.36
CA MET A 157 -4.59 -12.17 -11.40
C MET A 157 -4.78 -10.65 -11.64
N HIS A 158 -3.88 -10.03 -12.39
CA HIS A 158 -3.81 -8.57 -12.58
C HIS A 158 -3.70 -7.77 -11.28
N ALA A 159 -3.29 -8.41 -10.19
CA ALA A 159 -3.11 -7.79 -8.89
C ALA A 159 -1.68 -7.26 -8.71
N VAL A 160 -1.45 -6.62 -7.57
CA VAL A 160 -0.16 -6.01 -7.20
C VAL A 160 1.03 -6.96 -7.28
N THR A 161 0.81 -8.27 -7.05
CA THR A 161 1.86 -9.30 -7.11
C THR A 161 2.54 -9.38 -8.47
N GLY A 162 1.87 -8.94 -9.53
CA GLY A 162 2.44 -8.84 -10.88
C GLY A 162 3.68 -7.93 -10.95
N ALA A 163 3.68 -6.83 -10.20
CA ALA A 163 4.83 -5.91 -10.11
C ALA A 163 6.07 -6.58 -9.52
N TYR A 164 5.90 -7.61 -8.68
CA TYR A 164 6.98 -8.37 -8.05
C TYR A 164 7.38 -9.60 -8.88
N ALA A 165 6.43 -10.19 -9.61
CA ALA A 165 6.60 -11.47 -10.28
C ALA A 165 7.74 -11.46 -11.29
N LYS A 166 7.78 -10.47 -12.19
CA LYS A 166 8.84 -10.38 -13.21
C LYS A 166 10.21 -10.10 -12.59
N PRO A 167 10.39 -9.07 -11.72
CA PRO A 167 11.67 -8.82 -11.07
C PRO A 167 12.22 -10.03 -10.30
N ILE A 168 11.36 -10.74 -9.58
CA ILE A 168 11.78 -11.93 -8.80
C ILE A 168 12.02 -13.12 -9.73
N PHE A 169 10.98 -13.60 -10.41
CA PHE A 169 11.05 -14.89 -11.11
C PHE A 169 11.87 -14.81 -12.39
N VAL A 170 11.70 -13.77 -13.20
CA VAL A 170 12.37 -13.67 -14.51
C VAL A 170 13.74 -13.02 -14.35
N ASP A 171 13.79 -11.80 -13.82
CA ASP A 171 15.01 -11.01 -13.82
C ASP A 171 16.05 -11.53 -12.81
N LYS A 172 15.60 -11.96 -11.63
CA LYS A 172 16.49 -12.48 -10.57
C LYS A 172 16.55 -13.98 -10.44
N LEU A 173 15.64 -14.77 -10.97
CA LEU A 173 15.70 -16.24 -10.85
C LEU A 173 15.82 -16.95 -12.21
N GLY A 174 15.70 -16.24 -13.33
CA GLY A 174 15.92 -16.81 -14.66
C GLY A 174 14.76 -17.66 -15.19
N ALA A 175 13.55 -17.50 -14.66
CA ALA A 175 12.35 -18.11 -15.23
C ALA A 175 12.08 -17.61 -16.66
N ILE A 176 11.40 -18.42 -17.46
CA ILE A 176 10.86 -17.97 -18.73
C ILE A 176 9.72 -16.96 -18.49
N PRO A 177 9.61 -15.87 -19.26
CA PRO A 177 8.53 -14.89 -19.11
C PRO A 177 7.13 -15.51 -19.16
N ASP A 178 6.95 -16.55 -19.98
CA ASP A 178 5.69 -17.28 -20.18
C ASP A 178 5.22 -18.04 -18.92
N SER A 179 6.08 -18.18 -17.89
CA SER A 179 5.68 -18.70 -16.59
C SER A 179 4.79 -17.73 -15.81
N ILE A 180 4.64 -16.48 -16.24
CA ILE A 180 3.82 -15.46 -15.56
C ILE A 180 2.55 -15.18 -16.38
N SER A 181 1.41 -15.53 -15.81
CA SER A 181 0.07 -15.16 -16.31
C SER A 181 -0.43 -13.91 -15.60
N ASN A 182 -1.15 -13.06 -16.34
CA ASN A 182 -1.81 -11.85 -15.83
C ASN A 182 -0.89 -10.93 -14.98
N GLY A 183 0.42 -10.92 -15.30
CA GLY A 183 1.48 -10.26 -14.53
C GLY A 183 1.47 -8.73 -14.55
N VAL A 184 0.57 -8.11 -15.31
CA VAL A 184 0.41 -6.65 -15.36
C VAL A 184 -0.70 -6.24 -14.39
N PRO A 185 -0.40 -5.45 -13.35
CA PRO A 185 -1.43 -4.93 -12.44
C PRO A 185 -2.42 -4.03 -13.17
N LEU A 186 -3.72 -4.22 -12.93
CA LEU A 186 -4.80 -3.41 -13.49
C LEU A 186 -5.73 -2.92 -12.36
N GLU A 187 -6.26 -1.70 -12.50
CA GLU A 187 -7.12 -1.08 -11.47
C GLU A 187 -8.43 -1.83 -11.23
N ASP A 188 -8.88 -2.60 -12.23
CA ASP A 188 -10.09 -3.42 -12.23
C ASP A 188 -9.78 -4.93 -12.19
N PHE A 189 -8.52 -5.31 -12.01
CA PHE A 189 -8.03 -6.68 -12.03
C PHE A 189 -8.42 -7.47 -13.30
N GLY A 190 -8.55 -6.79 -14.45
CA GLY A 190 -9.00 -7.43 -15.69
C GLY A 190 -10.46 -7.90 -15.64
N HIS A 191 -11.30 -7.21 -14.85
CA HIS A 191 -12.69 -7.54 -14.55
C HIS A 191 -12.89 -8.86 -13.78
N GLY A 192 -11.80 -9.47 -13.27
CA GLY A 192 -11.84 -10.68 -12.46
C GLY A 192 -11.87 -10.40 -10.96
N HIS A 193 -12.11 -11.45 -10.17
CA HIS A 193 -11.88 -11.39 -8.73
C HIS A 193 -10.46 -11.92 -8.43
N PRO A 194 -9.54 -11.11 -7.87
CA PRO A 194 -8.21 -11.57 -7.50
C PRO A 194 -8.25 -12.40 -6.21
N ASP A 195 -8.84 -13.58 -6.28
CA ASP A 195 -8.95 -14.55 -5.19
C ASP A 195 -8.55 -15.94 -5.69
N PRO A 196 -7.39 -16.50 -5.27
CA PRO A 196 -6.85 -17.73 -5.82
C PRO A 196 -7.59 -18.96 -5.27
N ASN A 197 -8.74 -19.26 -5.87
CA ASN A 197 -9.56 -20.43 -5.56
C ASN A 197 -10.11 -21.10 -6.84
N LEU A 198 -10.74 -22.27 -6.69
CA LEU A 198 -11.32 -23.03 -7.82
C LEU A 198 -12.80 -22.70 -8.07
N THR A 199 -13.37 -21.74 -7.35
CA THR A 199 -14.82 -21.54 -7.21
C THR A 199 -15.36 -20.38 -8.01
#